data_AF-X8JE15-F1
#
_entry.id   AF-X8JE15-F1
#
_cell.length_a   1.000
_cell.length_b   1.000
_cell.length_c   1.000
_cell.angle_alpha   90.00
_cell.angle_beta   90.00
_cell.angle_gamma   90.00
#
_symmetry.space_group_name_H-M   'P 1'
#
loop_
_entity.id
_entity.type
_entity.pdbx_description
1 polymer ?
#
loop_
_entity_poly.entity_id
_entity_poly.type
_entity_poly.pdbx_seq_one_letter_code
_entity_poly.pdbx_strand_id
1 'polypeptide(L)'
;MPASRSRQWVIVPKGMYPETRRHLPTSKLAKGVAPTWSDNPEWAQDKPTGEWATKCVDRWCLLAPYNTAITEEQWKAYYEERSALDTINTMDTDESTAIEAEYLDESTWKVLRKAAEHIASAILASALDNVERKKSIARTLLGSLYFMSVDGSSEGLGAPEPRNLDTTTRLYSPFGLGTSIDFHYNYHYRLRSYENERNAMLNAAGREIGECNPDKPTRCAAEPELPEDSEDEEEAPQQVENLKAFTLFSGMEDMINGWSSMYITEENIKTFEEPFFGTQEWISPRKLVDILMAAGTALLHGEVDTEAGEHLQHEFDYYQGEKSGKGIFAKERKQLTQLEKVEKAKDKKDPTREVCVPERLLLLARHGD
;
A
#
# COMPACT_ATOMS: atom_id res chain seq x y z
N MET A 1 -22.62 32.29 2.69
CA MET A 1 -21.51 31.76 3.49
C MET A 1 -21.49 30.26 3.27
N PRO A 2 -20.49 29.68 2.60
CA PRO A 2 -20.41 28.22 2.49
C PRO A 2 -19.92 27.66 3.83
N ALA A 3 -20.56 26.57 4.27
CA ALA A 3 -20.21 25.87 5.49
C ALA A 3 -18.78 25.31 5.40
N SER A 4 -17.96 25.67 6.39
CA SER A 4 -16.69 25.02 6.72
C SER A 4 -16.91 23.51 6.79
N ARG A 5 -16.35 22.75 5.86
CA ARG A 5 -16.34 21.28 5.90
C ARG A 5 -15.60 20.85 7.17
N SER A 6 -16.28 20.08 8.01
CA SER A 6 -15.76 19.59 9.28
C SER A 6 -14.54 18.70 9.04
N ARG A 7 -13.40 19.08 9.64
CA ARG A 7 -12.21 18.25 9.79
C ARG A 7 -12.61 16.88 10.37
N GLN A 8 -12.65 15.83 9.54
CA GLN A 8 -12.97 14.46 9.93
C GLN A 8 -11.73 13.74 10.49
N TRP A 9 -11.14 14.30 11.55
CA TRP A 9 -9.94 13.79 12.20
C TRP A 9 -10.22 13.46 13.66
N VAL A 10 -9.62 12.38 14.17
CA VAL A 10 -9.47 12.18 15.62
C VAL A 10 -8.12 12.77 16.01
N ILE A 11 -8.12 13.85 16.81
CA ILE A 11 -6.89 14.47 17.35
C ILE A 11 -6.66 13.92 18.76
N VAL A 12 -5.45 13.42 19.02
CA VAL A 12 -5.05 12.97 20.36
C VAL A 12 -4.05 13.96 20.99
N PRO A 13 -4.43 14.70 22.06
CA PRO A 13 -3.55 15.66 22.75
C PRO A 13 -2.50 14.99 23.66
N LYS A 14 -1.35 15.65 23.83
CA LYS A 14 -0.29 15.25 24.76
C LYS A 14 -0.81 15.07 26.21
N GLY A 15 -0.46 13.96 26.84
CA GLY A 15 -0.81 13.66 28.24
C GLY A 15 -2.17 12.99 28.45
N MET A 16 -3.01 12.94 27.41
CA MET A 16 -4.02 11.89 27.27
C MET A 16 -3.39 10.74 26.50
N TYR A 17 -2.49 9.99 27.14
CA TYR A 17 -2.36 8.60 26.72
C TYR A 17 -3.72 7.97 27.07
N PRO A 18 -4.58 7.59 26.12
CA PRO A 18 -5.59 6.63 26.49
C PRO A 18 -4.79 5.43 26.99
N GLU A 19 -5.20 4.83 28.12
CA GLU A 19 -4.87 3.42 28.32
C GLU A 19 -5.07 2.74 26.96
N THR A 20 -4.02 2.16 26.36
CA THR A 20 -4.05 1.47 25.05
C THR A 20 -5.44 0.93 24.83
N ARG A 21 -6.18 1.45 23.83
CA ARG A 21 -7.60 1.15 23.63
C ARG A 21 -7.82 -0.32 23.92
N ARG A 22 -8.61 -0.63 24.96
CA ARG A 22 -8.83 -2.02 25.32
C ARG A 22 -9.61 -2.69 24.20
N HIS A 23 -8.92 -3.53 23.45
CA HIS A 23 -9.52 -4.29 22.37
C HIS A 23 -10.72 -5.09 22.88
N LEU A 24 -11.76 -5.13 22.06
CA LEU A 24 -12.97 -5.86 22.41
C LEU A 24 -12.67 -7.36 22.53
N PRO A 25 -13.29 -8.07 23.50
CA PRO A 25 -13.18 -9.52 23.54
C PRO A 25 -13.82 -10.13 22.29
N THR A 26 -13.34 -11.29 21.86
CA THR A 26 -13.77 -11.97 20.62
C THR A 26 -15.30 -12.10 20.48
N SER A 27 -16.01 -12.34 21.60
CA SER A 27 -17.47 -12.47 21.61
C SER A 27 -18.24 -11.18 21.27
N LYS A 28 -17.57 -10.01 21.33
CA LYS A 28 -18.13 -8.69 21.02
C LYS A 28 -17.65 -8.12 19.69
N LEU A 29 -16.71 -8.78 19.00
CA LEU A 29 -16.25 -8.35 17.69
C LEU A 29 -17.39 -8.51 16.67
N ALA A 30 -17.47 -7.60 15.71
CA ALA A 30 -18.37 -7.75 14.56
C ALA A 30 -17.96 -8.95 13.70
N LYS A 31 -18.91 -9.51 12.96
CA LYS A 31 -18.64 -10.53 11.95
C LYS A 31 -18.54 -9.85 10.61
N GLY A 32 -17.53 -10.19 9.82
CA GLY A 32 -17.47 -9.75 8.43
C GLY A 32 -18.58 -10.38 7.59
N VAL A 33 -18.90 -9.72 6.49
CA VAL A 33 -19.82 -10.20 5.46
C VAL A 33 -19.02 -11.04 4.47
N ALA A 34 -19.55 -12.21 4.09
CA ALA A 34 -18.91 -13.02 3.06
C ALA A 34 -18.97 -12.27 1.71
N PRO A 35 -17.85 -12.13 0.99
CA PRO A 35 -17.82 -11.33 -0.23
C PRO A 35 -18.64 -11.98 -1.36
N THR A 36 -19.49 -11.19 -2.01
CA THR A 36 -20.29 -11.58 -3.18
C THR A 36 -19.83 -10.83 -4.43
N TRP A 37 -18.90 -11.43 -5.18
CA TRP A 37 -18.38 -10.84 -6.42
C TRP A 37 -19.31 -10.99 -7.64
N SER A 38 -20.56 -11.41 -7.43
CA SER A 38 -21.55 -11.69 -8.48
C SER A 38 -22.63 -10.61 -8.62
N ASP A 39 -22.68 -9.66 -7.69
CA ASP A 39 -23.87 -8.81 -7.52
C ASP A 39 -23.82 -7.55 -8.41
N ASN A 40 -22.63 -7.21 -8.93
CA ASN A 40 -22.45 -6.10 -9.85
C ASN A 40 -22.65 -6.57 -11.30
N PRO A 41 -23.63 -6.02 -12.05
CA PRO A 41 -23.90 -6.43 -13.43
C PRO A 41 -22.77 -6.10 -14.41
N GLU A 42 -21.88 -5.17 -14.07
CA GLU A 42 -20.72 -4.81 -14.89
C GLU A 42 -19.54 -5.77 -14.67
N TRP A 43 -19.65 -6.73 -13.74
CA TRP A 43 -18.59 -7.66 -13.42
C TRP A 43 -18.83 -9.05 -14.02
N ALA A 44 -17.79 -9.59 -14.64
CA ALA A 44 -17.75 -10.94 -15.17
C ALA A 44 -16.84 -11.86 -14.33
N GLN A 45 -17.20 -13.14 -14.27
CA GLN A 45 -16.35 -14.20 -13.70
C GLN A 45 -15.45 -14.84 -14.76
N ASP A 46 -15.89 -14.82 -16.02
CA ASP A 46 -15.10 -15.30 -17.15
C ASP A 46 -14.01 -14.29 -17.50
N LYS A 47 -12.84 -14.80 -17.89
CA LYS A 47 -11.72 -13.96 -18.32
C LYS A 47 -12.14 -13.08 -19.51
N PRO A 48 -11.69 -11.81 -19.56
CA PRO A 48 -11.91 -10.97 -20.73
C PRO A 48 -11.23 -11.58 -21.97
N THR A 49 -11.77 -11.30 -23.14
CA THR A 49 -11.28 -11.85 -24.43
C THR A 49 -10.48 -10.85 -25.27
N GLY A 50 -10.45 -9.58 -24.84
CA GLY A 50 -9.63 -8.55 -25.47
C GLY A 50 -8.14 -8.83 -25.32
N GLU A 51 -7.34 -8.35 -26.28
CA GLU A 51 -5.91 -8.60 -26.36
C GLU A 51 -5.17 -8.06 -25.13
N TRP A 52 -5.39 -6.78 -24.81
CA TRP A 52 -4.71 -6.12 -23.70
C TRP A 52 -5.24 -6.60 -22.37
N ALA A 53 -6.56 -6.75 -22.22
CA ALA A 53 -7.14 -7.31 -21.01
C ALA A 53 -6.55 -8.70 -20.70
N THR A 54 -6.47 -9.59 -21.70
CA THR A 54 -5.89 -10.93 -21.54
C THR A 54 -4.40 -10.85 -21.16
N LYS A 55 -3.62 -9.99 -21.83
CA LYS A 55 -2.21 -9.76 -21.48
C LYS A 55 -2.05 -9.31 -20.03
N CYS A 56 -2.89 -8.39 -19.55
CA CYS A 56 -2.87 -7.92 -18.17
C CYS A 56 -3.19 -9.04 -17.18
N VAL A 57 -4.29 -9.77 -17.43
CA VAL A 57 -4.76 -10.86 -16.59
C VAL A 57 -3.70 -11.95 -16.46
N ASP A 58 -3.07 -12.35 -17.57
CA ASP A 58 -2.09 -13.43 -17.55
C ASP A 58 -0.74 -12.98 -16.99
N ARG A 59 -0.27 -11.76 -17.31
CA ARG A 59 1.02 -11.24 -16.82
C ARG A 59 1.01 -11.06 -15.29
N TRP A 60 -0.06 -10.47 -14.75
CA TRP A 60 -0.16 -10.13 -13.32
C TRP A 60 -1.08 -11.04 -12.51
N CYS A 61 -1.55 -12.13 -13.10
CA CYS A 61 -2.41 -13.11 -12.44
C CYS A 61 -3.66 -12.50 -11.81
N LEU A 62 -4.29 -11.54 -12.52
CA LEU A 62 -5.49 -10.88 -12.05
C LEU A 62 -6.63 -11.90 -11.92
N LEU A 63 -7.41 -11.76 -10.86
CA LEU A 63 -8.50 -12.66 -10.53
C LEU A 63 -9.84 -12.06 -10.97
N ALA A 64 -10.84 -12.89 -11.23
CA ALA A 64 -12.23 -12.45 -11.27
C ALA A 64 -12.61 -11.80 -9.92
N PRO A 65 -13.52 -10.83 -9.84
CA PRO A 65 -14.30 -10.29 -10.94
C PRO A 65 -13.46 -9.44 -11.91
N TYR A 66 -13.86 -9.44 -13.17
CA TYR A 66 -13.33 -8.55 -14.21
C TYR A 66 -14.38 -7.50 -14.55
N ASN A 67 -14.03 -6.22 -14.50
CA ASN A 67 -14.94 -5.14 -14.88
C ASN A 67 -15.03 -5.07 -16.42
N THR A 68 -16.22 -5.37 -16.93
CA THR A 68 -16.53 -5.42 -18.37
C THR A 68 -16.70 -4.03 -19.00
N ALA A 69 -16.84 -2.98 -18.20
CA ALA A 69 -16.91 -1.60 -18.68
C ALA A 69 -15.53 -1.03 -19.07
N ILE A 70 -14.44 -1.68 -18.68
CA ILE A 70 -13.09 -1.24 -19.01
C ILE A 70 -12.80 -1.50 -20.48
N THR A 71 -12.36 -0.46 -21.21
CA THR A 71 -12.03 -0.57 -22.63
C THR A 71 -10.64 -1.17 -22.87
N GLU A 72 -10.39 -1.66 -24.08
CA GLU A 72 -9.06 -2.18 -24.46
C GLU A 72 -7.98 -1.09 -24.43
N GLU A 73 -8.33 0.16 -24.73
CA GLU A 73 -7.41 1.29 -24.61
C GLU A 73 -7.02 1.55 -23.15
N GLN A 74 -7.97 1.42 -22.21
CA GLN A 74 -7.69 1.53 -20.78
C GLN A 74 -6.84 0.35 -20.30
N TRP A 75 -7.12 -0.88 -20.74
CA TRP A 75 -6.28 -2.04 -20.45
C TRP A 75 -4.87 -1.90 -21.01
N LYS A 76 -4.72 -1.30 -22.19
CA LYS A 76 -3.42 -1.00 -22.78
C LYS A 76 -2.65 0.01 -21.92
N ALA A 77 -3.28 1.11 -21.51
CA ALA A 77 -2.65 2.11 -20.64
C ALA A 77 -2.25 1.51 -19.28
N TYR A 78 -3.11 0.68 -18.70
CA TYR A 78 -2.80 -0.10 -17.49
C TYR A 78 -1.58 -1.02 -17.72
N TYR A 79 -1.54 -1.71 -18.86
CA TYR A 79 -0.43 -2.60 -19.19
C TYR A 79 0.90 -1.83 -19.29
N GLU A 80 0.89 -0.72 -20.01
CA GLU A 80 2.08 0.09 -20.27
C GLU A 80 2.58 0.77 -18.99
N GLU A 81 1.69 1.35 -18.17
CA GLU A 81 2.05 1.93 -16.87
C GLU A 81 2.69 0.89 -15.94
N ARG A 82 2.01 -0.25 -15.74
CA ARG A 82 2.51 -1.28 -14.82
C ARG A 82 3.77 -1.97 -15.36
N SER A 83 3.94 -2.04 -16.69
CA SER A 83 5.19 -2.52 -17.29
C SER A 83 6.34 -1.53 -17.10
N ALA A 84 6.09 -0.22 -17.16
CA ALA A 84 7.11 0.78 -16.84
C ALA A 84 7.52 0.72 -15.36
N LEU A 85 6.56 0.48 -14.46
CA LEU A 85 6.85 0.21 -13.04
C LEU A 85 7.60 -1.12 -12.83
N ASP A 86 7.33 -2.16 -13.63
CA ASP A 86 8.13 -3.40 -13.62
C ASP A 86 9.60 -3.07 -13.95
N THR A 87 9.88 -2.21 -14.92
CA THR A 87 11.25 -1.78 -15.27
C THR A 87 11.94 -1.06 -14.10
N ILE A 88 11.27 -0.08 -13.47
CA ILE A 88 11.81 0.63 -12.30
C ILE A 88 12.07 -0.31 -11.12
N ASN A 89 11.22 -1.33 -10.95
CA ASN A 89 11.33 -2.31 -9.86
C ASN A 89 12.13 -3.58 -10.26
N THR A 90 12.98 -3.47 -11.28
CA THR A 90 13.95 -4.49 -11.66
C THR A 90 15.29 -4.18 -11.01
N MET A 91 15.89 -5.17 -10.34
CA MET A 91 17.17 -4.95 -9.65
C MET A 91 18.32 -4.73 -10.64
N ASP A 92 19.28 -3.90 -10.26
CA ASP A 92 20.55 -3.69 -10.97
C ASP A 92 20.38 -3.10 -12.39
N THR A 93 19.35 -2.29 -12.64
CA THR A 93 19.13 -1.56 -13.91
C THR A 93 19.35 -0.06 -13.74
N ASP A 94 19.57 0.66 -14.84
CA ASP A 94 19.71 2.12 -14.81
C ASP A 94 18.39 2.78 -14.36
N GLU A 95 17.24 2.18 -14.66
CA GLU A 95 15.93 2.69 -14.26
C GLU A 95 15.66 2.52 -12.76
N SER A 96 16.28 1.54 -12.10
CA SER A 96 16.07 1.31 -10.66
C SER A 96 16.74 2.35 -9.78
N THR A 97 17.69 3.14 -10.31
CA THR A 97 18.33 4.23 -9.56
C THR A 97 17.31 5.26 -9.06
N ALA A 98 16.13 5.35 -9.68
CA ALA A 98 15.03 6.21 -9.23
C ALA A 98 14.43 5.80 -7.87
N ILE A 99 14.66 4.57 -7.41
CA ILE A 99 14.13 4.03 -6.14
C ILE A 99 15.20 3.39 -5.25
N GLU A 100 16.46 3.38 -5.67
CA GLU A 100 17.60 2.97 -4.87
C GLU A 100 18.20 4.20 -4.19
N ALA A 101 17.59 4.63 -3.08
CA ALA A 101 18.04 5.79 -2.32
C ALA A 101 19.50 5.63 -1.86
N GLU A 102 20.40 6.42 -2.45
CA GLU A 102 21.86 6.30 -2.24
C GLU A 102 22.30 6.49 -0.78
N TYR A 103 21.46 7.16 0.04
CA TYR A 103 21.79 7.54 1.41
C TYR A 103 21.06 6.73 2.49
N LEU A 104 20.31 5.70 2.09
CA LEU A 104 19.69 4.75 3.03
C LEU A 104 20.55 3.48 3.12
N ASP A 105 20.88 3.07 4.35
CA ASP A 105 21.62 1.83 4.61
C ASP A 105 20.75 0.57 4.39
N GLU A 106 19.42 0.69 4.39
CA GLU A 106 18.50 -0.41 4.15
C GLU A 106 18.27 -0.69 2.65
N SER A 107 18.17 -1.97 2.29
CA SER A 107 17.86 -2.37 0.92
C SER A 107 16.37 -2.16 0.60
N THR A 108 16.08 -1.27 -0.35
CA THR A 108 14.72 -1.04 -0.91
C THR A 108 14.02 -2.35 -1.26
N TRP A 109 14.73 -3.29 -1.88
CA TRP A 109 14.17 -4.59 -2.28
C TRP A 109 13.74 -5.46 -1.10
N LYS A 110 14.44 -5.37 0.04
CA LYS A 110 14.02 -6.08 1.27
C LYS A 110 12.76 -5.47 1.85
N VAL A 111 12.65 -4.13 1.85
CA VAL A 111 11.45 -3.42 2.30
C VAL A 111 10.26 -3.78 1.42
N LEU A 112 10.39 -3.72 0.10
CA LEU A 112 9.31 -4.07 -0.84
C LEU A 112 8.80 -5.50 -0.61
N ARG A 113 9.71 -6.46 -0.47
CA ARG A 113 9.35 -7.86 -0.20
C ARG A 113 8.65 -8.03 1.14
N LYS A 114 9.15 -7.37 2.19
CA LYS A 114 8.56 -7.41 3.55
C LYS A 114 7.15 -6.79 3.54
N ALA A 115 6.98 -5.66 2.87
CA ALA A 115 5.70 -5.00 2.67
C ALA A 115 4.69 -5.90 1.95
N ALA A 116 5.08 -6.47 0.81
CA ALA A 116 4.25 -7.41 0.06
C ALA A 116 3.86 -8.64 0.90
N GLU A 117 4.79 -9.21 1.67
CA GLU A 117 4.51 -10.33 2.56
C GLU A 117 3.54 -9.96 3.69
N HIS A 118 3.61 -8.75 4.23
CA HIS A 118 2.67 -8.25 5.23
C HIS A 118 1.26 -8.11 4.64
N ILE A 119 1.13 -7.57 3.42
CA ILE A 119 -0.16 -7.50 2.69
C ILE A 119 -0.74 -8.90 2.48
N ALA A 120 0.07 -9.84 1.96
CA ALA A 120 -0.38 -11.22 1.75
C ALA A 120 -0.75 -11.92 3.07
N SER A 121 0.02 -11.69 4.14
CA SER A 121 -0.26 -12.22 5.49
C SER A 121 -1.57 -11.71 6.05
N ALA A 122 -1.88 -10.44 5.82
CA ALA A 122 -3.12 -9.81 6.22
C ALA A 122 -4.32 -10.54 5.58
N ILE A 123 -4.27 -10.79 4.27
CA ILE A 123 -5.32 -11.54 3.57
C ILE A 123 -5.41 -12.99 4.03
N LEU A 124 -4.28 -13.71 4.18
CA LEU A 124 -4.32 -15.09 4.67
C LEU A 124 -4.93 -15.22 6.07
N ALA A 125 -4.83 -14.16 6.86
CA ALA A 125 -5.40 -14.05 8.20
C ALA A 125 -6.79 -13.43 8.25
N SER A 126 -7.43 -13.17 7.10
CA SER A 126 -8.81 -12.68 7.03
C SER A 126 -9.83 -13.80 7.25
N ALA A 127 -11.05 -13.38 7.60
CA ALA A 127 -12.20 -14.25 7.87
C ALA A 127 -12.90 -14.74 6.58
N LEU A 128 -12.13 -15.12 5.54
CA LEU A 128 -12.67 -15.80 4.35
C LEU A 128 -12.58 -17.33 4.52
N ASP A 129 -13.74 -17.98 4.48
CA ASP A 129 -13.88 -19.44 4.62
C ASP A 129 -13.30 -20.19 3.42
N ASN A 130 -13.41 -19.62 2.21
CA ASN A 130 -12.82 -20.21 1.01
C ASN A 130 -11.30 -20.06 1.03
N VAL A 131 -10.62 -21.09 1.54
CA VAL A 131 -9.15 -21.13 1.72
C VAL A 131 -8.40 -20.96 0.41
N GLU A 132 -8.84 -21.60 -0.67
CA GLU A 132 -8.15 -21.51 -1.97
C GLU A 132 -8.29 -20.12 -2.57
N ARG A 133 -9.49 -19.54 -2.52
CA ARG A 133 -9.71 -18.16 -2.94
C ARG A 133 -8.88 -17.17 -2.13
N LYS A 134 -8.83 -17.35 -0.81
CA LYS A 134 -8.00 -16.54 0.10
C LYS A 134 -6.52 -16.61 -0.26
N LYS A 135 -6.00 -17.81 -0.56
CA LYS A 135 -4.62 -17.99 -1.03
C LYS A 135 -4.40 -17.31 -2.38
N SER A 136 -5.31 -17.48 -3.35
CA SER A 136 -5.18 -16.83 -4.67
C SER A 136 -5.07 -15.32 -4.53
N ILE A 137 -5.95 -14.69 -3.74
CA ILE A 137 -5.92 -13.24 -3.50
C ILE A 137 -4.59 -12.82 -2.86
N ALA A 138 -4.16 -13.53 -1.81
CA ALA A 138 -2.89 -13.23 -1.13
C ALA A 138 -1.67 -13.37 -2.05
N ARG A 139 -1.64 -14.41 -2.89
CA ARG A 139 -0.55 -14.69 -3.84
C ARG A 139 -0.50 -13.69 -4.98
N THR A 140 -1.65 -13.23 -5.48
CA THR A 140 -1.71 -12.14 -6.49
C THR A 140 -1.23 -10.82 -5.88
N LEU A 141 -1.72 -10.44 -4.68
CA LEU A 141 -1.30 -9.21 -4.00
C LEU A 141 0.20 -9.14 -3.71
N LEU A 142 0.83 -10.30 -3.45
CA LEU A 142 2.26 -10.38 -3.17
C LEU A 142 3.11 -9.77 -4.29
N GLY A 143 2.64 -9.77 -5.54
CA GLY A 143 3.33 -9.14 -6.67
C GLY A 143 2.59 -7.93 -7.25
N SER A 144 1.73 -7.28 -6.47
CA SER A 144 0.96 -6.10 -6.91
C SER A 144 1.43 -4.77 -6.32
N LEU A 145 2.45 -4.79 -5.45
CA LEU A 145 3.03 -3.59 -4.85
C LEU A 145 4.28 -3.14 -5.60
N TYR A 146 4.39 -1.85 -5.88
CA TYR A 146 5.50 -1.21 -6.59
C TYR A 146 5.98 0.02 -5.83
N PHE A 147 7.29 0.24 -5.79
CA PHE A 147 7.84 1.57 -5.50
C PHE A 147 7.71 2.46 -6.73
N MET A 148 7.39 3.72 -6.50
CA MET A 148 7.38 4.79 -7.51
C MET A 148 8.52 5.79 -7.25
N SER A 149 8.79 6.12 -5.99
CA SER A 149 9.96 6.86 -5.54
C SER A 149 10.38 6.38 -4.15
N VAL A 150 11.69 6.45 -3.88
CA VAL A 150 12.26 6.26 -2.53
C VAL A 150 13.39 7.27 -2.40
N ASP A 151 13.25 8.19 -1.46
CA ASP A 151 14.29 9.12 -1.05
C ASP A 151 14.39 9.11 0.49
N GLY A 152 15.54 9.52 1.00
CA GLY A 152 15.80 9.52 2.42
C GLY A 152 17.28 9.48 2.74
N SER A 153 17.58 9.57 4.03
CA SER A 153 18.94 9.55 4.55
C SER A 153 18.93 8.97 5.95
N SER A 154 19.99 8.23 6.30
CA SER A 154 20.21 7.77 7.67
C SER A 154 20.69 8.91 8.59
N GLU A 155 20.56 8.76 9.91
CA GLU A 155 21.04 9.72 10.94
C GLU A 155 22.53 10.07 10.83
N GLY A 156 23.31 9.25 10.10
CA GLY A 156 24.76 9.37 9.99
C GLY A 156 25.46 8.72 11.19
N LEU A 157 26.79 8.57 11.10
CA LEU A 157 27.63 7.87 12.10
C LEU A 157 27.40 6.35 12.21
N GLY A 158 26.80 5.71 11.21
CA GLY A 158 26.64 4.25 11.15
C GLY A 158 25.42 3.68 11.89
N ALA A 159 24.45 4.54 12.23
CA ALA A 159 23.13 4.14 12.69
C ALA A 159 22.29 3.71 11.48
N PRO A 160 21.76 2.46 11.44
CA PRO A 160 20.96 1.98 10.31
C PRO A 160 19.59 2.67 10.21
N GLU A 161 19.17 3.40 11.25
CA GLU A 161 17.87 4.02 11.29
C GLU A 161 17.78 5.26 10.38
N PRO A 162 16.67 5.41 9.63
CA PRO A 162 16.45 6.55 8.77
C PRO A 162 16.26 7.83 9.61
N ARG A 163 16.93 8.90 9.22
CA ARG A 163 16.64 10.25 9.70
C ARG A 163 15.44 10.82 8.98
N ASN A 164 15.38 10.67 7.67
CA ASN A 164 14.21 11.03 6.87
C ASN A 164 13.93 9.96 5.82
N LEU A 165 12.66 9.86 5.45
CA LEU A 165 12.16 9.03 4.37
C LEU A 165 11.07 9.81 3.65
N ASP A 166 11.11 9.74 2.33
CA ASP A 166 10.02 10.13 1.46
C ASP A 166 9.84 9.01 0.44
N THR A 167 8.74 8.27 0.58
CA THR A 167 8.48 7.11 -0.27
C THR A 167 7.11 7.18 -0.87
N THR A 168 7.02 6.85 -2.15
CA THR A 168 5.75 6.64 -2.82
C THR A 168 5.64 5.24 -3.36
N THR A 169 4.47 4.64 -3.18
CA THR A 169 4.19 3.28 -3.64
C THR A 169 2.81 3.19 -4.28
N ARG A 170 2.62 2.18 -5.11
CA ARG A 170 1.34 1.85 -5.72
C ARG A 170 1.01 0.39 -5.51
N LEU A 171 -0.17 0.13 -4.95
CA LEU A 171 -0.73 -1.20 -4.79
C LEU A 171 -1.87 -1.40 -5.78
N TYR A 172 -1.72 -2.32 -6.72
CA TYR A 172 -2.79 -2.70 -7.65
C TYR A 172 -3.76 -3.71 -7.03
N SER A 173 -5.05 -3.57 -7.34
CA SER A 173 -6.06 -4.56 -6.98
C SER A 173 -5.66 -5.95 -7.47
N PRO A 174 -5.92 -7.03 -6.70
CA PRO A 174 -5.70 -8.39 -7.19
C PRO A 174 -6.75 -8.83 -8.21
N PHE A 175 -7.80 -8.04 -8.41
CA PHE A 175 -8.90 -8.33 -9.31
C PHE A 175 -8.78 -7.55 -10.62
N GLY A 176 -9.50 -8.02 -11.64
CA GLY A 176 -9.63 -7.32 -12.92
C GLY A 176 -10.51 -6.07 -12.87
N LEU A 177 -10.46 -5.31 -11.78
CA LEU A 177 -11.25 -4.10 -11.55
C LEU A 177 -10.60 -2.83 -12.09
N GLY A 178 -9.30 -2.91 -12.44
CA GLY A 178 -8.55 -1.77 -12.97
C GLY A 178 -8.22 -0.70 -11.92
N THR A 179 -8.35 -0.99 -10.64
CA THR A 179 -8.12 -0.03 -9.55
C THR A 179 -6.75 -0.23 -8.90
N SER A 180 -6.22 0.85 -8.33
CA SER A 180 -5.03 0.84 -7.48
C SER A 180 -5.16 1.83 -6.34
N ILE A 181 -4.26 1.74 -5.37
CA ILE A 181 -4.12 2.75 -4.30
C ILE A 181 -2.67 3.23 -4.32
N ASP A 182 -2.51 4.54 -4.36
CA ASP A 182 -1.22 5.20 -4.23
C ASP A 182 -1.00 5.59 -2.78
N PHE A 183 0.26 5.56 -2.35
CA PHE A 183 0.66 5.96 -1.01
C PHE A 183 1.82 6.92 -1.08
N HIS A 184 1.83 7.88 -0.16
CA HIS A 184 2.95 8.76 0.08
C HIS A 184 3.24 8.77 1.58
N TYR A 185 4.41 8.25 1.94
CA TYR A 185 4.89 8.18 3.32
C TYR A 185 6.07 9.12 3.49
N ASN A 186 5.88 10.14 4.34
CA ASN A 186 6.89 11.10 4.72
C ASN A 186 7.22 10.92 6.20
N TYR A 187 8.49 10.77 6.52
CA TYR A 187 8.98 10.56 7.87
C TYR A 187 10.24 11.38 8.10
N HIS A 188 10.37 11.95 9.28
CA HIS A 188 11.57 12.59 9.76
C HIS A 188 11.66 12.41 11.26
N TYR A 189 12.84 12.05 11.72
CA TYR A 189 13.17 12.03 13.13
C TYR A 189 14.61 12.47 13.31
N ARG A 190 14.79 13.46 14.16
CA ARG A 190 16.11 13.92 14.60
C ARG A 190 16.11 14.22 16.08
N LEU A 191 17.02 13.58 16.81
CA LEU A 191 17.27 13.91 18.20
C LEU A 191 18.13 15.17 18.29
N ARG A 192 17.63 16.24 18.93
CA ARG A 192 18.43 17.43 19.27
C ARG A 192 18.69 17.47 20.78
N SER A 193 19.65 18.30 21.21
CA SER A 193 20.10 18.36 22.61
C SER A 193 19.02 18.75 23.63
N TYR A 194 17.93 19.36 23.19
CA TYR A 194 16.87 19.86 24.07
C TYR A 194 15.45 19.52 23.60
N GLU A 195 15.27 19.12 22.35
CA GLU A 195 13.98 18.83 21.71
C GLU A 195 14.16 17.74 20.66
N ASN A 196 13.08 17.05 20.31
CA ASN A 196 13.08 16.20 19.13
C ASN A 196 12.60 17.04 17.94
N GLU A 197 12.97 16.66 16.74
CA GLU A 197 12.37 17.18 15.52
C GLU A 197 11.79 15.97 14.82
N ARG A 198 10.48 15.80 14.91
CA ARG A 198 9.81 14.58 14.44
C ARG A 198 8.54 14.87 13.67
N ASN A 199 8.38 14.20 12.53
CA ASN A 199 7.13 14.10 11.79
C ASN A 199 6.98 12.68 11.21
N ALA A 200 5.74 12.24 11.03
CA ALA A 200 5.43 11.00 10.34
C ALA A 200 4.03 11.11 9.75
N MET A 201 3.89 10.98 8.44
CA MET A 201 2.62 11.12 7.75
C MET A 201 2.52 10.06 6.65
N LEU A 202 1.39 9.34 6.62
CA LEU A 202 1.06 8.43 5.54
C LEU A 202 -0.24 8.88 4.87
N ASN A 203 -0.18 9.20 3.59
CA ASN A 203 -1.35 9.46 2.75
C ASN A 203 -1.65 8.25 1.87
N ALA A 204 -2.92 8.04 1.54
CA ALA A 204 -3.39 7.04 0.60
C ALA A 204 -4.44 7.62 -0.34
N ALA A 205 -4.36 7.33 -1.63
CA ALA A 205 -5.29 7.82 -2.65
C ALA A 205 -5.75 6.69 -3.58
N GLY A 206 -7.06 6.51 -3.70
CA GLY A 206 -7.64 5.56 -4.65
C GLY A 206 -7.51 6.04 -6.10
N ARG A 207 -7.19 5.12 -7.02
CA ARG A 207 -7.09 5.36 -8.47
C ARG A 207 -7.98 4.39 -9.24
N GLU A 208 -8.54 4.91 -10.32
CA GLU A 208 -9.24 4.15 -11.36
C GLU A 208 -8.36 3.95 -12.59
N ILE A 209 -8.71 2.98 -13.44
CA ILE A 209 -7.92 2.66 -14.64
C ILE A 209 -7.83 3.81 -15.64
N GLY A 210 -8.81 4.71 -15.65
CA GLY A 210 -8.78 5.91 -16.49
C GLY A 210 -7.70 6.91 -16.08
N GLU A 211 -7.13 6.76 -14.88
CA GLU A 211 -6.05 7.59 -14.35
C GLU A 211 -4.66 7.04 -14.69
N CYS A 212 -4.56 5.86 -15.34
CA CYS A 212 -3.30 5.28 -15.77
C CYS A 212 -2.60 6.19 -16.79
N ASN A 213 -1.33 6.51 -16.54
CA ASN A 213 -0.52 7.37 -17.38
C ASN A 213 0.85 6.72 -17.67
N PRO A 214 0.99 6.03 -18.82
CA PRO A 214 2.23 5.38 -19.22
C PRO A 214 3.43 6.34 -19.35
N ASP A 215 3.18 7.62 -19.67
CA ASP A 215 4.25 8.61 -19.83
C ASP A 215 4.76 9.15 -18.49
N LYS A 216 3.97 9.01 -17.42
CA LYS A 216 4.31 9.42 -16.05
C LYS A 216 3.92 8.33 -15.05
N PRO A 217 4.52 7.13 -15.13
CA PRO A 217 4.08 5.97 -14.35
C PRO A 217 4.30 6.14 -12.84
N THR A 218 5.24 7.01 -12.45
CA THR A 218 5.60 7.30 -11.05
C THR A 218 4.81 8.45 -10.42
N ARG A 219 3.90 9.11 -11.15
CA ARG A 219 3.07 10.18 -10.55
C ARG A 219 2.21 9.58 -9.44
N CYS A 220 2.34 10.10 -8.22
CA CYS A 220 1.61 9.63 -7.05
C CYS A 220 0.35 10.49 -6.81
N ALA A 221 -0.82 9.86 -6.74
CA ALA A 221 -2.07 10.58 -6.41
C ALA A 221 -2.19 10.96 -4.92
N ALA A 222 -1.35 10.38 -4.05
CA ALA A 222 -1.34 10.62 -2.61
C ALA A 222 -0.33 11.71 -2.18
N GLU A 223 0.50 12.19 -3.11
CA GLU A 223 1.34 13.36 -2.89
C GLU A 223 0.46 14.62 -2.78
N PRO A 224 0.67 15.47 -1.77
CA PRO A 224 0.01 16.76 -1.72
C PRO A 224 0.53 17.61 -2.89
N GLU A 225 -0.39 18.11 -3.73
CA GLU A 225 -0.02 19.08 -4.77
C GLU A 225 0.52 20.35 -4.10
N LEU A 226 1.82 20.58 -4.20
CA LEU A 226 2.38 21.89 -3.89
C LEU A 226 1.93 22.85 -5.00
N PRO A 227 1.41 24.04 -4.67
CA PRO A 227 1.10 25.01 -5.71
C PRO A 227 2.37 25.31 -6.51
N GLU A 228 2.32 25.10 -7.83
CA GLU A 228 3.39 25.49 -8.76
C GLU A 228 3.55 27.02 -8.64
N ASP A 229 4.69 27.46 -8.09
CA ASP A 229 5.20 28.84 -8.11
C ASP A 229 4.14 29.96 -8.04
N SER A 230 3.51 30.16 -6.89
CA SER A 230 2.96 31.48 -6.58
C SER A 230 4.09 32.36 -6.02
N GLU A 231 4.74 33.13 -6.88
CA GLU A 231 5.63 34.25 -6.48
C GLU A 231 4.90 35.34 -5.68
N ASP A 232 3.57 35.23 -5.50
CA ASP A 232 2.77 36.09 -4.65
C ASP A 232 2.58 35.43 -3.26
N GLU A 233 3.47 35.77 -2.33
CA GLU A 233 3.26 35.62 -0.89
C GLU A 233 2.00 36.39 -0.48
N GLU A 234 0.84 35.73 -0.29
CA GLU A 234 -0.17 36.14 0.73
C GLU A 234 -1.42 35.25 0.85
N GLU A 235 -1.65 34.25 -0.02
CA GLU A 235 -2.78 33.32 0.17
C GLU A 235 -2.30 31.94 0.63
N ALA A 236 -2.76 31.53 1.81
CA ALA A 236 -2.54 30.18 2.36
C ALA A 236 -2.90 29.12 1.31
N PRO A 237 -2.14 28.01 1.22
CA PRO A 237 -2.31 27.01 0.18
C PRO A 237 -3.76 26.53 0.12
N GLN A 238 -4.43 26.82 -0.99
CA GLN A 238 -5.74 26.24 -1.30
C GLN A 238 -5.51 24.76 -1.58
N GLN A 239 -5.72 23.92 -0.56
CA GLN A 239 -5.74 22.48 -0.70
C GLN A 239 -6.75 22.10 -1.78
N VAL A 240 -6.27 21.60 -2.92
CA VAL A 240 -7.13 20.96 -3.90
C VAL A 240 -7.69 19.70 -3.23
N GLU A 241 -9.01 19.67 -3.05
CA GLU A 241 -9.72 18.54 -2.48
C GLU A 241 -9.66 17.36 -3.47
N ASN A 242 -8.58 16.59 -3.45
CA ASN A 242 -8.60 15.24 -3.99
C ASN A 242 -9.49 14.39 -3.07
N LEU A 243 -10.80 14.35 -3.37
CA LEU A 243 -11.83 13.60 -2.63
C LEU A 243 -11.51 12.09 -2.46
N LYS A 244 -10.50 11.58 -3.17
CA LYS A 244 -10.01 10.20 -3.10
C LYS A 244 -8.78 10.01 -2.21
N ALA A 245 -8.17 11.10 -1.70
CA ALA A 245 -6.96 11.06 -0.90
C ALA A 245 -7.27 11.27 0.60
N PHE A 246 -6.73 10.38 1.44
CA PHE A 246 -6.87 10.45 2.89
C PHE A 246 -5.50 10.33 3.55
N THR A 247 -5.22 11.19 4.52
CA THR A 247 -4.13 10.93 5.48
C THR A 247 -4.57 9.81 6.42
N LEU A 248 -3.85 8.69 6.44
CA LEU A 248 -4.13 7.56 7.33
C LEU A 248 -3.71 7.89 8.76
N PHE A 249 -2.52 8.44 8.90
CA PHE A 249 -2.05 9.04 10.14
C PHE A 249 -1.11 10.22 9.88
N SER A 250 -1.04 11.12 10.84
CA SER A 250 -0.05 12.19 10.90
C SER A 250 0.37 12.41 12.34
N GLY A 251 1.66 12.31 12.63
CA GLY A 251 2.30 12.74 13.86
C GLY A 251 3.17 13.94 13.58
N MET A 252 2.98 15.04 14.31
CA MET A 252 3.82 16.24 14.16
C MET A 252 4.11 16.85 15.52
N GLU A 253 5.34 17.33 15.69
CA GLU A 253 5.71 18.16 16.82
C GLU A 253 5.29 19.62 16.56
N ASP A 254 4.32 20.10 17.33
CA ASP A 254 3.92 21.50 17.36
C ASP A 254 4.69 22.22 18.50
N MET A 255 5.36 23.33 18.17
CA MET A 255 6.11 24.15 19.13
C MET A 255 5.27 24.65 20.31
N ILE A 256 3.94 24.71 20.17
CA ILE A 256 3.03 25.20 21.20
C ILE A 256 2.42 24.06 22.01
N ASN A 257 2.00 22.98 21.34
CA ASN A 257 1.21 21.89 21.96
C ASN A 257 2.02 20.60 22.20
N GLY A 258 3.29 20.57 21.79
CA GLY A 258 4.13 19.38 21.76
C GLY A 258 3.68 18.40 20.68
N TRP A 259 4.01 17.12 20.86
CA TRP A 259 3.57 16.09 19.93
C TRP A 259 2.05 15.97 19.86
N SER A 260 1.55 16.01 18.63
CA SER A 260 0.14 15.78 18.31
C SER A 260 0.04 14.69 17.25
N SER A 261 -1.03 13.90 17.32
CA SER A 261 -1.28 12.87 16.32
C SER A 261 -2.72 12.88 15.85
N MET A 262 -2.89 12.55 14.58
CA MET A 262 -4.17 12.51 13.87
C MET A 262 -4.31 11.20 13.12
N TYR A 263 -5.52 10.65 13.10
CA TYR A 263 -5.82 9.37 12.47
C TYR A 263 -7.09 9.44 11.63
N ILE A 264 -7.11 8.63 10.56
CA ILE A 264 -8.29 8.38 9.76
C ILE A 264 -9.42 7.77 10.60
N THR A 265 -10.67 8.05 10.23
CA THR A 265 -11.87 7.49 10.89
C THR A 265 -12.22 6.11 10.33
N GLU A 266 -13.05 5.36 11.07
CA GLU A 266 -13.60 4.07 10.60
C GLU A 266 -14.44 4.21 9.32
N GLU A 267 -15.16 5.32 9.17
CA GLU A 267 -15.96 5.60 7.97
C GLU A 267 -15.05 5.76 6.75
N ASN A 268 -14.00 6.56 6.87
CA ASN A 268 -13.11 6.87 5.75
C ASN A 268 -12.23 5.68 5.37
N ILE A 269 -11.73 4.90 6.33
CA ILE A 269 -10.92 3.70 6.00
C ILE A 269 -11.72 2.65 5.23
N LYS A 270 -13.03 2.51 5.50
CA LYS A 270 -13.91 1.55 4.78
C LYS A 270 -14.09 1.92 3.31
N THR A 271 -13.91 3.18 2.93
CA THR A 271 -14.06 3.62 1.53
C THR A 271 -13.03 2.99 0.59
N PHE A 272 -11.92 2.46 1.12
CA PHE A 272 -10.91 1.76 0.32
C PHE A 272 -11.29 0.31 -0.04
N GLU A 273 -12.20 -0.32 0.71
CA GLU A 273 -12.45 -1.76 0.55
C GLU A 273 -13.13 -2.10 -0.77
N GLU A 274 -14.22 -1.41 -1.10
CA GLU A 274 -15.01 -1.72 -2.28
C GLU A 274 -14.26 -1.45 -3.59
N PRO A 275 -13.61 -0.29 -3.81
CA PRO A 275 -12.85 -0.06 -5.02
C PRO A 275 -11.69 -1.06 -5.18
N PHE A 276 -11.09 -1.51 -4.08
CA PHE A 276 -9.90 -2.34 -4.13
C PHE A 276 -10.19 -3.85 -4.17
N PHE A 277 -11.19 -4.33 -3.43
CA PHE A 277 -11.57 -5.75 -3.33
C PHE A 277 -12.90 -6.11 -3.99
N GLY A 278 -13.67 -5.13 -4.48
CA GLY A 278 -15.00 -5.35 -5.05
C GLY A 278 -16.00 -5.89 -4.03
N THR A 279 -15.86 -5.53 -2.76
CA THR A 279 -16.74 -5.99 -1.67
C THR A 279 -16.75 -4.98 -0.53
N GLN A 280 -17.75 -5.05 0.33
CA GLN A 280 -17.89 -4.21 1.52
C GLN A 280 -18.03 -5.09 2.75
N GLU A 281 -17.43 -4.66 3.85
CA GLU A 281 -17.52 -5.29 5.18
C GLU A 281 -16.99 -6.73 5.23
N TRP A 282 -16.17 -7.15 4.27
CA TRP A 282 -15.49 -8.44 4.32
C TRP A 282 -14.31 -8.38 5.29
N ILE A 283 -13.53 -7.32 5.18
CA ILE A 283 -12.29 -7.09 5.93
C ILE A 283 -12.54 -6.01 6.98
N SER A 284 -12.08 -6.24 8.22
CA SER A 284 -12.25 -5.22 9.25
C SER A 284 -11.48 -3.93 8.96
N PRO A 285 -11.91 -2.78 9.50
CA PRO A 285 -11.13 -1.54 9.47
C PRO A 285 -9.68 -1.72 9.93
N ARG A 286 -9.46 -2.50 11.00
CA ARG A 286 -8.11 -2.83 11.48
C ARG A 286 -7.29 -3.56 10.42
N LYS A 287 -7.90 -4.53 9.75
CA LYS A 287 -7.21 -5.32 8.73
C LYS A 287 -6.93 -4.51 7.46
N LEU A 288 -7.80 -3.57 7.09
CA LEU A 288 -7.52 -2.58 6.06
C LEU A 288 -6.34 -1.69 6.46
N VAL A 289 -6.28 -1.20 7.70
CA VAL A 289 -5.10 -0.45 8.21
C VAL A 289 -3.83 -1.27 8.09
N ASP A 290 -3.83 -2.56 8.48
CA ASP A 290 -2.66 -3.43 8.35
C ASP A 290 -2.17 -3.52 6.88
N ILE A 291 -3.11 -3.59 5.91
CA ILE A 291 -2.80 -3.65 4.46
C ILE A 291 -2.27 -2.30 3.96
N LEU A 292 -2.95 -1.21 4.27
CA LEU A 292 -2.61 0.12 3.76
C LEU A 292 -1.29 0.62 4.35
N MET A 293 -1.03 0.40 5.64
CA MET A 293 0.27 0.73 6.25
C MET A 293 1.40 -0.09 5.65
N ALA A 294 1.19 -1.39 5.44
CA ALA A 294 2.20 -2.23 4.79
C ALA A 294 2.48 -1.79 3.36
N ALA A 295 1.43 -1.45 2.59
CA ALA A 295 1.55 -0.96 1.23
C ALA A 295 2.31 0.37 1.16
N GLY A 296 1.97 1.33 2.02
CA GLY A 296 2.72 2.59 2.16
C GLY A 296 4.10 2.45 2.79
N THR A 297 4.51 1.24 3.16
CA THR A 297 5.80 0.92 3.80
C THR A 297 6.07 1.56 5.16
N ALA A 298 5.05 2.15 5.78
CA ALA A 298 5.17 2.77 7.10
C ALA A 298 5.53 1.74 8.16
N LEU A 299 6.52 2.06 9.01
CA LEU A 299 7.07 1.21 10.06
C LEU A 299 7.85 -0.01 9.54
N LEU A 300 8.29 0.02 8.27
CA LEU A 300 9.04 -1.08 7.66
C LEU A 300 10.51 -0.77 7.42
N HIS A 301 10.94 0.49 7.58
CA HIS A 301 12.28 1.01 7.30
C HIS A 301 13.20 1.09 8.53
N GLY A 302 12.77 0.56 9.68
CA GLY A 302 13.55 0.63 10.92
C GLY A 302 13.48 2.00 11.61
N GLU A 303 12.36 2.69 11.42
CA GLU A 303 12.04 3.99 12.00
C GLU A 303 12.17 3.96 13.54
N VAL A 304 12.77 5.00 14.12
CA VAL A 304 12.92 5.13 15.59
C VAL A 304 11.62 5.56 16.24
N ASP A 305 10.93 6.51 15.60
CA ASP A 305 9.67 7.07 16.09
C ASP A 305 8.48 6.42 15.39
N THR A 306 7.88 5.48 16.09
CA THR A 306 6.77 4.66 15.60
C THR A 306 5.41 5.10 16.14
N GLU A 307 5.38 6.13 17.00
CA GLU A 307 4.25 6.41 17.89
C GLU A 307 2.93 6.62 17.13
N ALA A 308 2.92 7.48 16.10
CA ALA A 308 1.70 7.76 15.34
C ALA A 308 1.22 6.52 14.56
N GLY A 309 2.13 5.80 13.90
CA GLY A 309 1.77 4.60 13.14
C GLY A 309 1.24 3.48 14.05
N GLU A 310 1.87 3.23 15.19
CA GLU A 310 1.43 2.20 16.14
C GLU A 310 0.08 2.55 16.76
N HIS A 311 -0.16 3.82 17.08
CA HIS A 311 -1.44 4.26 17.62
C HIS A 311 -2.58 4.04 16.61
N LEU A 312 -2.40 4.40 15.34
CA LEU A 312 -3.38 4.10 14.29
C LEU A 312 -3.75 2.62 14.27
N GLN A 313 -2.77 1.72 14.38
CA GLN A 313 -3.04 0.29 14.44
C GLN A 313 -3.93 -0.06 15.64
N HIS A 314 -3.73 0.56 16.80
CA HIS A 314 -4.54 0.31 18.00
C HIS A 314 -5.94 0.94 17.97
N GLU A 315 -6.22 1.86 17.04
CA GLU A 315 -7.51 2.54 16.94
C GLU A 315 -8.64 1.66 16.41
N PHE A 316 -8.37 0.46 15.89
CA PHE A 316 -9.41 -0.40 15.32
C PHE A 316 -9.34 -1.84 15.85
N ASP A 317 -10.50 -2.48 15.90
CA ASP A 317 -10.65 -3.89 16.25
C ASP A 317 -10.80 -4.76 14.99
N TYR A 318 -10.31 -6.00 15.07
CA TYR A 318 -10.52 -7.03 14.04
C TYR A 318 -11.96 -7.54 14.00
N TYR A 319 -12.38 -8.14 12.89
CA TYR A 319 -13.61 -8.94 12.87
C TYR A 319 -13.39 -10.32 13.52
N GLN A 320 -14.49 -10.98 13.91
CA GLN A 320 -14.45 -12.35 14.41
C GLN A 320 -13.76 -13.27 13.39
N GLY A 321 -12.78 -14.03 13.87
CA GLY A 321 -12.03 -15.00 13.06
C GLY A 321 -10.77 -14.42 12.38
N GLU A 322 -10.61 -13.10 12.34
CA GLU A 322 -9.40 -12.47 11.83
C GLU A 322 -8.26 -12.50 12.86
N LYS A 323 -7.02 -12.45 12.36
CA LYS A 323 -5.80 -12.39 13.18
C LYS A 323 -4.82 -11.39 12.59
N SER A 324 -3.77 -11.01 13.32
CA SER A 324 -2.72 -10.12 12.82
C SER A 324 -1.93 -10.67 11.63
N GLY A 325 -1.94 -12.00 11.41
CA GLY A 325 -1.19 -12.66 10.34
C GLY A 325 0.28 -12.92 10.64
N LYS A 326 0.78 -12.52 11.81
CA LYS A 326 2.17 -12.77 12.21
C LYS A 326 2.53 -14.27 12.09
N GLY A 327 3.52 -14.56 11.24
CA GLY A 327 4.05 -15.91 11.02
C GLY A 327 3.23 -16.81 10.08
N ILE A 328 2.06 -16.37 9.58
CA ILE A 328 1.19 -17.19 8.73
C ILE A 328 1.83 -17.48 7.35
N PHE A 329 2.66 -16.55 6.87
CA PHE A 329 3.30 -16.62 5.56
C PHE A 329 4.54 -17.54 5.50
N ALA A 330 4.96 -18.13 6.62
CA ALA A 330 6.17 -18.94 6.67
C ALA A 330 6.15 -20.14 5.68
N LYS A 331 4.97 -20.71 5.42
CA LYS A 331 4.81 -21.80 4.42
C LYS A 331 4.95 -21.28 2.99
N GLU A 332 4.22 -20.21 2.65
CA GLU A 332 4.28 -19.57 1.34
C GLU A 332 5.71 -19.08 1.02
N ARG A 333 6.41 -18.48 1.99
CA ARG A 333 7.82 -18.06 1.84
C ARG A 333 8.74 -19.22 1.45
N LYS A 334 8.58 -20.38 2.09
CA LYS A 334 9.39 -21.57 1.77
C LYS A 334 9.14 -22.04 0.33
N GLN A 335 7.88 -22.06 -0.08
CA GLN A 335 7.49 -22.44 -1.45
C GLN A 335 7.99 -21.43 -2.48
N LEU A 336 7.84 -20.12 -2.22
CA LEU A 336 8.37 -19.05 -3.06
C LEU A 336 9.88 -19.19 -3.23
N THR A 337 10.62 -19.41 -2.13
CA THR A 337 12.08 -19.61 -2.18
C THR A 337 12.48 -20.79 -3.07
N GLN A 338 11.68 -21.86 -3.12
CA GLN A 338 11.93 -23.00 -4.01
C GLN A 338 11.66 -22.63 -5.48
N LEU A 339 10.54 -21.96 -5.76
CA LEU A 339 10.20 -21.49 -7.10
C LEU A 339 11.25 -20.50 -7.64
N GLU A 340 11.70 -19.56 -6.81
CA GLU A 340 12.74 -18.59 -7.16
C GLU A 340 14.06 -19.27 -7.52
N LYS A 341 14.44 -20.36 -6.83
CA LYS A 341 15.65 -21.13 -7.16
C LYS A 341 15.53 -21.80 -8.54
N VAL A 342 14.36 -22.34 -8.86
CA VAL A 342 14.09 -22.96 -10.17
C VAL A 342 14.14 -21.90 -11.27
N GLU A 343 13.49 -20.76 -11.08
CA GLU A 343 13.53 -19.67 -12.06
C GLU A 343 14.93 -19.08 -12.20
N LYS A 344 15.70 -18.90 -11.12
CA LYS A 344 17.08 -18.37 -11.21
C LYS A 344 17.97 -19.26 -12.09
N ALA A 345 17.69 -20.57 -12.12
CA ALA A 345 18.41 -21.49 -12.99
C ALA A 345 18.00 -21.38 -14.48
N LYS A 346 16.78 -20.89 -14.77
CA LYS A 346 16.33 -20.56 -16.12
C LYS A 346 16.90 -19.22 -16.58
N ASP A 347 16.87 -18.21 -15.72
CA ASP A 347 17.37 -16.86 -16.03
C ASP A 347 18.87 -16.90 -16.38
N LYS A 348 19.67 -17.73 -15.70
CA LYS A 348 21.08 -17.95 -16.06
C LYS A 348 21.31 -18.49 -17.48
N LYS A 349 20.30 -19.09 -18.12
CA LYS A 349 20.38 -19.59 -19.50
C LYS A 349 19.93 -18.56 -20.52
N ASP A 350 19.24 -17.51 -20.07
CA ASP A 350 18.79 -16.39 -20.89
C ASP A 350 19.33 -15.08 -20.28
N PRO A 351 20.55 -14.66 -20.67
CA PRO A 351 21.18 -13.48 -20.10
C PRO A 351 20.46 -12.17 -20.45
N THR A 352 19.44 -12.21 -21.32
CA THR A 352 18.62 -11.04 -21.68
C THR A 352 17.38 -10.90 -20.80
N ARG A 353 17.12 -11.88 -19.93
CA ARG A 353 15.94 -11.85 -19.06
C ARG A 353 16.20 -11.02 -17.81
N GLU A 354 15.75 -9.77 -17.85
CA GLU A 354 15.60 -8.91 -16.68
C GLU A 354 14.45 -9.41 -15.80
N VAL A 355 14.64 -9.41 -14.49
CA VAL A 355 13.66 -9.98 -13.54
C VAL A 355 13.25 -8.93 -12.51
N CYS A 356 12.06 -8.39 -12.73
CA CYS A 356 11.35 -7.49 -11.82
C CYS A 356 11.03 -8.19 -10.49
N VAL A 357 11.19 -7.48 -9.36
CA VAL A 357 10.89 -8.01 -8.02
C VAL A 357 9.41 -8.38 -7.86
N PRO A 358 8.43 -7.50 -8.15
CA PRO A 358 7.01 -7.85 -8.22
C PRO A 358 6.71 -9.09 -9.08
N GLU A 359 7.33 -9.20 -10.26
CA GLU A 359 7.12 -10.37 -11.12
C GLU A 359 7.60 -11.66 -10.43
N ARG A 360 8.72 -11.59 -9.71
CA ARG A 360 9.26 -12.72 -8.96
C ARG A 360 8.33 -13.14 -7.82
N LEU A 361 7.66 -12.19 -7.21
CA LEU A 361 6.69 -12.44 -6.14
C LEU A 361 5.40 -13.10 -6.65
N LEU A 362 5.06 -12.95 -7.94
CA LEU A 362 3.91 -13.64 -8.56
C LEU A 362 4.14 -15.13 -8.82
N LEU A 363 5.33 -15.69 -8.57
CA LEU A 363 5.58 -17.11 -8.83
C LEU A 363 4.62 -18.04 -8.07
N LEU A 364 4.20 -17.66 -6.85
CA LEU A 364 3.20 -18.41 -6.11
C LEU A 364 1.82 -18.35 -6.77
N ALA A 365 1.44 -17.22 -7.37
CA ALA A 365 0.17 -17.11 -8.09
C ALA A 365 0.20 -17.94 -9.39
N ARG A 366 1.36 -18.01 -10.07
CA ARG A 366 1.54 -18.73 -11.34
C ARG A 366 1.69 -20.24 -11.19
N HIS A 367 2.34 -20.69 -10.11
CA HIS A 367 2.84 -22.06 -9.96
C HIS A 367 2.61 -22.66 -8.57
N GLY A 368 1.98 -21.91 -7.67
CA GLY A 368 1.69 -22.39 -6.33
C GLY A 368 0.51 -23.36 -6.37
N ASP A 369 0.80 -24.65 -6.22
CA ASP A 369 -0.21 -25.65 -5.85
C ASP A 369 -0.70 -25.45 -4.41
#